data_AF-A0A961U6R8-F1
#
_entry.id   AF-A0A961U6R8-F1
#
_cell.length_a   1.000
_cell.length_b   1.000
_cell.length_c   1.000
_cell.angle_alpha   90.00
_cell.angle_beta   90.00
_cell.angle_gamma   90.00
#
_symmetry.space_group_name_H-M   'P 1'
#
loop_
_entity.id
_entity.type
_entity.pdbx_description
1 polymer ?
#
loop_
_entity_poly.entity_id
_entity_poly.type
_entity_poly.pdbx_seq_one_letter_code
_entity_poly.pdbx_strand_id
1 'polypeptide(L)'
;MRVNPPFRRTTMCPFAGALLAVFLLCAGPGVARADPRDAIVAADMRAVAREIVDLYERHELSWAHWIAWDIGSYTTTYWYFDPGEERIVAGDMPRDGEVDDYWATWSAVLTDGNWAPASFFRSQDEAREMARYNQFVLALHESAHAITYRYDPSHRERHDYSVNCREYYADRLTAAVLQNEADRNADMARWRQRYVELVTAMGATIPERYRVRDADYAAFEADCAVIGIKQPTPDSMQQYASAYFTRYAALLKVRLPELDSVFGAHLKGRRRAEASAFAPAPEWLGNRLETIGEIDAVIDPLLGRASVLAVRNAYRAVAFGADETLYAAEAAIDPGSGEVMVIFGLASGELARVETSGVWTVPPERIRLTSIAVFSPRMFLAAFEEGDDQVRIARFERNGQGWVATALPSRTGAATASVFRVGDGRLFIAYSRLANGARAETGKTWLVDDIDPQSGAVRASATVPVEAKHPVGADPHGRLYFFGSSLLVRAEREPDITRVAGNALAGNRDGDSETGEIDDIQIAQYQEDGSLLILDVKAGDPRRQLLRRLARDR
;
A
#
# COMPACT_ATOMS: atom_id res chain seq x y z
N MET A 1 10.42 63.39 51.48
CA MET A 1 10.00 64.32 50.41
C MET A 1 8.53 64.07 50.06
N ARG A 2 7.85 65.12 49.59
CA ARG A 2 6.40 65.40 49.66
C ARG A 2 5.48 64.48 48.84
N VAL A 3 4.32 64.16 49.46
CA VAL A 3 2.91 64.30 49.00
C VAL A 3 2.58 64.17 47.48
N ASN A 4 1.78 63.15 47.13
CA ASN A 4 0.55 63.08 46.28
C ASN A 4 0.08 64.33 45.47
N PRO A 5 -0.84 64.26 44.45
CA PRO A 5 -1.46 63.14 43.72
C PRO A 5 -1.65 63.43 42.16
N PRO A 6 -2.84 63.26 41.51
CA PRO A 6 -3.11 62.47 40.29
C PRO A 6 -3.36 63.32 39.03
N PHE A 7 -3.69 62.78 37.85
CA PHE A 7 -4.66 63.40 36.90
C PHE A 7 -5.04 62.49 35.72
N ARG A 8 -6.35 62.33 35.53
CA ARG A 8 -7.03 62.01 34.25
C ARG A 8 -7.04 63.27 33.37
N ARG A 9 -7.01 63.15 32.03
CA ARG A 9 -8.09 63.58 31.10
C ARG A 9 -7.65 63.72 29.62
N THR A 10 -8.39 62.98 28.78
CA THR A 10 -9.02 63.35 27.50
C THR A 10 -8.22 63.96 26.34
N THR A 11 -8.29 63.27 25.20
CA THR A 11 -8.65 63.88 23.90
C THR A 11 -9.42 62.87 23.04
N MET A 12 -10.62 63.28 22.60
CA MET A 12 -11.46 62.62 21.59
C MET A 12 -11.06 63.12 20.18
N CYS A 13 -10.99 62.18 19.21
CA CYS A 13 -11.28 62.24 17.76
C CYS A 13 -10.65 63.33 16.87
N PRO A 14 -10.67 63.21 15.51
CA PRO A 14 -11.05 62.10 14.61
C PRO A 14 -9.95 61.81 13.56
N PHE A 15 -10.15 60.79 12.71
CA PHE A 15 -9.95 60.78 11.24
C PHE A 15 -9.67 59.36 10.72
N ALA A 16 -10.68 58.87 10.02
CA ALA A 16 -10.66 58.02 8.83
C ALA A 16 -9.29 57.54 8.32
N GLY A 17 -9.21 56.22 8.10
CA GLY A 17 -8.16 55.59 7.32
C GLY A 17 -8.33 54.09 7.31
N ALA A 18 -9.38 53.62 6.66
CA ALA A 18 -9.53 52.21 6.29
C ALA A 18 -8.35 51.82 5.39
N LEU A 19 -7.33 51.20 5.97
CA LEU A 19 -6.33 50.45 5.22
C LEU A 19 -6.85 49.01 5.12
N LEU A 20 -7.59 48.80 4.04
CA LEU A 20 -7.83 47.49 3.45
C LEU A 20 -6.45 46.86 3.25
N ALA A 21 -6.02 45.98 4.17
CA ALA A 21 -4.96 45.05 3.88
C ALA A 21 -5.54 44.03 2.90
N VAL A 22 -5.45 44.36 1.61
CA VAL A 22 -5.53 43.38 0.54
C VAL A 22 -4.41 42.39 0.82
N PHE A 23 -4.74 41.27 1.47
CA PHE A 23 -3.97 40.05 1.32
C PHE A 23 -4.04 39.70 -0.16
N LEU A 24 -3.12 40.28 -0.94
CA LEU A 24 -2.66 39.66 -2.17
C LEU A 24 -2.09 38.31 -1.71
N LEU A 25 -2.95 37.29 -1.82
CA LEU A 25 -2.55 35.94 -2.11
C LEU A 25 -1.62 36.04 -3.33
N CYS A 26 -0.33 36.22 -3.07
CA CYS A 26 0.69 35.77 -3.98
C CYS A 26 0.49 34.25 -4.04
N ALA A 27 -0.40 33.82 -4.94
CA ALA A 27 -0.30 32.51 -5.54
C ALA A 27 1.18 32.33 -5.85
N GLY A 28 1.81 31.37 -5.19
CA GLY A 28 3.16 30.96 -5.55
C GLY A 28 3.22 30.75 -7.06
N PRO A 29 4.38 30.89 -7.70
CA PRO A 29 4.50 30.61 -9.13
C PRO A 29 3.88 29.23 -9.34
N GLY A 30 2.71 29.20 -10.00
CA GLY A 30 2.02 27.97 -10.30
C GLY A 30 3.03 27.18 -11.10
N VAL A 31 3.57 26.11 -10.51
CA VAL A 31 4.35 25.13 -11.27
C VAL A 31 3.45 24.79 -12.44
N ALA A 32 3.86 25.21 -13.65
CA ALA A 32 3.06 24.99 -14.84
C ALA A 32 2.72 23.51 -14.83
N ARG A 33 1.41 23.21 -14.76
CA ARG A 33 0.92 21.85 -14.67
C ARG A 33 1.45 21.13 -15.90
N ALA A 34 2.33 20.16 -15.68
CA ALA A 34 2.91 19.41 -16.78
C ALA A 34 1.77 18.75 -17.57
N ASP A 35 1.88 18.79 -18.90
CA ASP A 35 0.84 18.38 -19.86
C ASP A 35 1.33 17.11 -20.57
N PRO A 36 0.61 15.97 -20.49
CA PRO A 36 0.94 14.75 -21.23
C PRO A 36 1.20 15.00 -22.71
N ARG A 37 0.54 16.01 -23.31
CA ARG A 37 0.75 16.41 -24.70
C ARG A 37 2.20 16.77 -24.98
N ASP A 38 2.88 17.48 -24.08
CA ASP A 38 4.26 17.90 -24.33
C ASP A 38 5.23 16.73 -24.28
N ALA A 39 5.00 15.77 -23.38
CA ALA A 39 5.75 14.51 -23.34
C ALA A 39 5.55 13.67 -24.62
N ILE A 40 4.30 13.62 -25.12
CA ILE A 40 3.97 12.95 -26.39
C ILE A 40 4.69 13.62 -27.56
N VAL A 41 4.64 14.96 -27.67
CA VAL A 41 5.32 15.68 -28.74
C VAL A 41 6.83 15.49 -28.68
N ALA A 42 7.41 15.49 -27.48
CA ALA A 42 8.83 15.29 -27.25
C ALA A 42 9.32 13.83 -27.47
N ALA A 43 8.41 12.88 -27.67
CA ALA A 43 8.72 11.45 -27.73
C ALA A 43 9.43 10.93 -26.46
N ASP A 44 9.00 11.39 -25.28
CA ASP A 44 9.60 10.99 -24.00
C ASP A 44 8.64 10.08 -23.23
N MET A 45 8.83 8.76 -23.37
CA MET A 45 8.03 7.76 -22.66
C MET A 45 8.20 7.85 -21.13
N ARG A 46 9.37 8.26 -20.63
CA ARG A 46 9.60 8.41 -19.18
C ARG A 46 8.83 9.62 -18.64
N ALA A 47 8.76 10.71 -19.40
CA ALA A 47 7.90 11.84 -19.05
C ALA A 47 6.43 11.42 -19.08
N VAL A 48 5.98 10.68 -20.10
CA VAL A 48 4.62 10.14 -20.14
C VAL A 48 4.29 9.28 -18.93
N ALA A 49 5.17 8.35 -18.55
CA ALA A 49 4.96 7.50 -17.37
C ALA A 49 4.77 8.35 -16.10
N ARG A 50 5.58 9.40 -15.90
CA ARG A 50 5.41 10.34 -14.78
C ARG A 50 4.07 11.09 -14.84
N GLU A 51 3.69 11.61 -16.00
CA GLU A 51 2.42 12.34 -16.16
C GLU A 51 1.20 11.46 -15.86
N ILE A 52 1.25 10.17 -16.19
CA ILE A 52 0.19 9.20 -15.88
C ILE A 52 0.09 8.97 -14.36
N VAL A 53 1.23 8.79 -13.68
CA VAL A 53 1.27 8.65 -12.21
C VAL A 53 0.72 9.91 -11.54
N ASP A 54 1.22 11.08 -11.93
CA ASP A 54 0.75 12.36 -11.40
C ASP A 54 -0.74 12.58 -11.69
N LEU A 55 -1.26 12.06 -12.82
CA LEU A 55 -2.70 12.09 -13.11
C LEU A 55 -3.47 11.29 -12.06
N TYR A 56 -3.11 10.04 -11.80
CA TYR A 56 -3.82 9.23 -10.80
C TYR A 56 -3.78 9.88 -9.42
N GLU A 57 -2.62 10.40 -9.00
CA GLU A 57 -2.44 11.04 -7.69
C GLU A 57 -3.24 12.32 -7.52
N ARG A 58 -3.33 13.16 -8.56
CA ARG A 58 -4.19 14.36 -8.55
C ARG A 58 -5.67 14.04 -8.43
N HIS A 59 -6.08 12.83 -8.81
CA HIS A 59 -7.43 12.29 -8.63
C HIS A 59 -7.56 11.46 -7.33
N GLU A 60 -6.62 11.66 -6.40
CA GLU A 60 -6.52 11.00 -5.10
C GLU A 60 -6.46 9.47 -5.18
N LEU A 61 -6.07 8.94 -6.33
CA LEU A 61 -5.74 7.54 -6.45
C LEU A 61 -4.30 7.35 -6.06
N SER A 62 -4.05 6.39 -5.20
CA SER A 62 -2.71 6.08 -4.78
C SER A 62 -2.04 5.19 -5.80
N TRP A 63 -0.84 5.58 -6.21
CA TRP A 63 0.00 4.80 -7.11
C TRP A 63 1.09 4.08 -6.30
N ALA A 64 1.36 2.83 -6.67
CA ALA A 64 2.50 2.10 -6.12
C ALA A 64 3.78 2.58 -6.81
N HIS A 65 4.52 3.50 -6.20
CA HIS A 65 5.73 4.11 -6.79
C HIS A 65 6.88 3.13 -7.07
N TRP A 66 6.80 1.91 -6.54
CA TRP A 66 7.75 0.85 -6.84
C TRP A 66 7.41 0.07 -8.10
N ILE A 67 6.26 0.32 -8.74
CA ILE A 67 5.96 -0.27 -10.04
C ILE A 67 7.04 0.16 -11.03
N ALA A 68 7.82 -0.81 -11.50
CA ALA A 68 8.92 -0.56 -12.43
C ALA A 68 8.39 -0.40 -13.85
N TRP A 69 8.98 0.51 -14.63
CA TRP A 69 8.72 0.67 -16.06
C TRP A 69 9.91 0.15 -16.86
N ASP A 70 9.76 -1.04 -17.42
CA ASP A 70 10.73 -1.65 -18.32
C ASP A 70 10.43 -1.21 -19.76
N ILE A 71 11.01 -0.07 -20.13
CA ILE A 71 10.84 0.55 -21.45
C ILE A 71 11.86 -0.07 -22.42
N GLY A 72 11.36 -0.90 -23.33
CA GLY A 72 12.08 -1.50 -24.45
C GLY A 72 12.03 -0.67 -25.73
N SER A 73 12.33 -1.30 -26.87
CA SER A 73 12.30 -0.67 -28.20
C SER A 73 10.93 -0.11 -28.56
N TYR A 74 10.87 0.92 -29.42
CA TYR A 74 9.62 1.45 -29.96
C TYR A 74 8.80 0.41 -30.75
N THR A 75 9.46 -0.64 -31.24
CA THR A 75 8.83 -1.81 -31.91
C THR A 75 8.30 -2.87 -30.95
N THR A 76 8.33 -2.64 -29.63
CA THR A 76 7.73 -3.56 -28.65
C THR A 76 6.22 -3.54 -28.82
N THR A 77 5.65 -4.64 -29.34
CA THR A 77 4.20 -4.79 -29.61
C THR A 77 3.45 -5.60 -28.54
N TYR A 78 4.17 -6.30 -27.67
CA TYR A 78 3.60 -7.07 -26.57
C TYR A 78 3.81 -6.33 -25.25
N TRP A 79 2.85 -5.47 -24.91
CA TRP A 79 2.82 -4.72 -23.65
C TRP A 79 2.04 -5.51 -22.60
N TYR A 80 2.43 -5.38 -21.34
CA TYR A 80 1.67 -5.94 -20.22
C TYR A 80 2.13 -5.33 -18.88
N PHE A 81 1.19 -5.24 -17.95
CA PHE A 81 1.48 -5.18 -16.52
C PHE A 81 1.57 -6.58 -15.91
N ASP A 82 2.66 -6.86 -15.21
CA ASP A 82 2.83 -8.06 -14.39
C ASP A 82 2.50 -7.74 -12.90
N PRO A 83 1.37 -8.22 -12.36
CA PRO A 83 1.02 -8.01 -10.96
C PRO A 83 1.90 -8.80 -9.98
N GLY A 84 2.59 -9.85 -10.42
CA GLY A 84 3.46 -10.66 -9.56
C GLY A 84 4.86 -10.05 -9.37
N GLU A 85 5.33 -9.31 -10.36
CA GLU A 85 6.61 -8.60 -10.31
C GLU A 85 6.46 -7.08 -10.16
N GLU A 86 5.22 -6.58 -10.13
CA GLU A 86 4.88 -5.16 -10.05
C GLU A 86 5.63 -4.33 -11.10
N ARG A 87 5.51 -4.75 -12.36
CA ARG A 87 6.27 -4.21 -13.49
C ARG A 87 5.37 -3.95 -14.68
N ILE A 88 5.55 -2.82 -15.35
CA ILE A 88 4.99 -2.53 -16.68
C ILE A 88 6.10 -2.74 -17.72
N VAL A 89 5.86 -3.66 -18.66
CA VAL A 89 6.69 -3.81 -19.86
C VAL A 89 6.09 -2.97 -20.98
N ALA A 90 6.86 -2.02 -21.48
CA ALA A 90 6.43 -1.00 -22.43
C ALA A 90 7.44 -0.83 -23.56
N GLY A 91 7.01 -0.30 -24.69
CA GLY A 91 7.87 0.19 -25.77
C GLY A 91 8.09 1.70 -25.68
N ASP A 92 9.25 2.16 -26.14
CA ASP A 92 9.54 3.61 -26.20
C ASP A 92 8.71 4.33 -27.29
N MET A 93 8.68 5.66 -27.24
CA MET A 93 8.06 6.46 -28.29
C MET A 93 8.95 6.53 -29.54
N PRO A 94 8.40 6.33 -30.76
CA PRO A 94 9.19 6.41 -31.97
C PRO A 94 9.67 7.85 -32.24
N ARG A 95 10.94 7.96 -32.58
CA ARG A 95 11.60 9.17 -33.08
C ARG A 95 11.28 9.36 -34.56
N ASP A 96 11.62 10.53 -35.10
CA ASP A 96 11.22 10.93 -36.46
C ASP A 96 11.64 9.93 -37.56
N GLY A 97 12.80 9.26 -37.42
CA GLY A 97 13.28 8.25 -38.37
C GLY A 97 12.71 6.83 -38.17
N GLU A 98 11.87 6.62 -37.16
CA GLU A 98 11.41 5.30 -36.70
C GLU A 98 9.92 5.06 -37.02
N VAL A 99 9.21 6.07 -37.52
CA VAL A 99 7.74 6.08 -37.68
C VAL A 99 7.26 5.06 -38.73
N ASP A 100 7.93 4.96 -39.88
CA ASP A 100 7.53 4.03 -40.94
C ASP A 100 7.70 2.57 -40.48
N ASP A 101 8.83 2.26 -39.81
CA ASP A 101 9.11 0.93 -39.26
C ASP A 101 8.16 0.57 -38.11
N TYR A 102 7.83 1.55 -37.26
CA TYR A 102 6.82 1.41 -36.22
C TYR A 102 5.48 0.94 -36.80
N TRP A 103 4.91 1.67 -37.76
CA TRP A 103 3.62 1.32 -38.33
C TRP A 103 3.65 0.04 -39.16
N ALA A 104 4.75 -0.24 -39.86
CA ALA A 104 4.93 -1.51 -40.56
C ALA A 104 4.93 -2.69 -39.58
N THR A 105 5.62 -2.56 -38.44
CA THR A 105 5.65 -3.57 -37.38
C THR A 105 4.27 -3.80 -36.78
N TRP A 106 3.55 -2.76 -36.41
CA TRP A 106 2.19 -2.88 -35.87
C TRP A 106 1.21 -3.47 -36.89
N SER A 107 1.32 -3.11 -38.17
CA SER A 107 0.51 -3.71 -39.24
C SER A 107 0.77 -5.22 -39.35
N ALA A 108 2.05 -5.60 -39.39
CA ALA A 108 2.47 -7.00 -39.52
C ALA A 108 1.93 -7.85 -38.36
N VAL A 109 2.09 -7.37 -37.12
CA VAL A 109 1.73 -8.13 -35.91
C VAL A 109 0.21 -8.17 -35.69
N LEU A 110 -0.50 -7.05 -35.86
CA LEU A 110 -1.92 -6.98 -35.52
C LEU A 110 -2.85 -7.41 -36.65
N THR A 111 -2.43 -7.28 -37.90
CA THR A 111 -3.31 -7.43 -39.08
C THR A 111 -2.79 -8.42 -40.13
N ASP A 112 -1.72 -9.17 -39.85
CA ASP A 112 -0.97 -9.96 -40.84
C ASP A 112 -0.42 -9.11 -42.01
N GLY A 113 -0.17 -7.82 -41.77
CA GLY A 113 0.29 -6.86 -42.79
C GLY A 113 -0.81 -6.37 -43.74
N ASN A 114 -2.08 -6.71 -43.49
CA ASN A 114 -3.20 -6.33 -44.37
C ASN A 114 -3.58 -4.84 -44.28
N TRP A 115 -3.21 -4.16 -43.19
CA TRP A 115 -3.37 -2.71 -43.08
C TRP A 115 -2.19 -1.98 -43.75
N ALA A 116 -2.47 -1.03 -44.63
CA ALA A 116 -1.44 -0.25 -45.34
C ALA A 116 -1.26 1.15 -44.69
N PRO A 117 -0.22 1.40 -43.88
CA PRO A 117 -0.07 2.67 -43.16
C PRO A 117 0.01 3.87 -44.09
N ALA A 118 0.76 3.75 -45.19
CA ALA A 118 0.96 4.80 -46.18
C ALA A 118 -0.33 5.26 -46.88
N SER A 119 -1.38 4.44 -46.85
CA SER A 119 -2.69 4.78 -47.44
C SER A 119 -3.67 5.39 -46.42
N PHE A 120 -3.37 5.30 -45.12
CA PHE A 120 -4.24 5.80 -44.06
C PHE A 120 -3.89 7.23 -43.63
N PHE A 121 -2.60 7.52 -43.40
CA PHE A 121 -2.16 8.84 -42.93
C PHE A 121 -2.10 9.85 -44.07
N ARG A 122 -2.50 11.10 -43.78
CA ARG A 122 -2.50 12.21 -44.73
C ARG A 122 -1.11 12.80 -44.93
N SER A 123 -0.23 12.64 -43.95
CA SER A 123 1.16 13.11 -43.99
C SER A 123 2.05 12.29 -43.04
N GLN A 124 3.36 12.42 -43.22
CA GLN A 124 4.35 11.86 -42.29
C GLN A 124 4.27 12.49 -40.89
N ASP A 125 3.92 13.77 -40.80
CA ASP A 125 3.69 14.43 -39.50
C ASP A 125 2.50 13.81 -38.75
N GLU A 126 1.39 13.53 -39.45
CA GLU A 126 0.25 12.85 -38.84
C GLU A 126 0.61 11.43 -38.40
N ALA A 127 1.34 10.68 -39.24
CA ALA A 127 1.81 9.34 -38.90
C ALA A 127 2.69 9.37 -37.63
N ARG A 128 3.58 10.36 -37.50
CA ARG A 128 4.44 10.56 -36.33
C ARG A 128 3.63 10.89 -35.07
N GLU A 129 2.73 11.87 -35.17
CA GLU A 129 1.87 12.27 -34.05
C GLU A 129 1.04 11.09 -33.54
N MET A 130 0.42 10.35 -34.44
CA MET A 130 -0.41 9.20 -34.09
C MET A 130 0.40 8.03 -33.53
N ALA A 131 1.66 7.86 -33.93
CA ALA A 131 2.52 6.79 -33.41
C ALA A 131 2.87 7.05 -31.94
N ARG A 132 3.23 8.30 -31.61
CA ARG A 132 3.51 8.72 -30.23
C ARG A 132 2.25 8.71 -29.37
N TYR A 133 1.13 9.15 -29.93
CA TYR A 133 -0.16 9.07 -29.26
C TYR A 133 -0.58 7.62 -29.00
N ASN A 134 -0.36 6.68 -29.92
CA ASN A 134 -0.65 5.27 -29.69
C ASN A 134 0.17 4.72 -28.50
N GLN A 135 1.46 5.06 -28.39
CA GLN A 135 2.27 4.67 -27.25
C GLN A 135 1.76 5.28 -25.92
N PHE A 136 1.22 6.51 -25.95
CA PHE A 136 0.55 7.08 -24.78
C PHE A 136 -0.73 6.33 -24.39
N VAL A 137 -1.55 5.93 -25.36
CA VAL A 137 -2.76 5.11 -25.12
C VAL A 137 -2.39 3.77 -24.50
N LEU A 138 -1.35 3.11 -25.01
CA LEU A 138 -0.86 1.83 -24.47
C LEU A 138 -0.27 2.00 -23.06
N ALA A 139 0.51 3.05 -22.82
CA ALA A 139 1.02 3.37 -21.48
C ALA A 139 -0.12 3.62 -20.48
N LEU A 140 -1.17 4.34 -20.88
CA LEU A 140 -2.37 4.50 -20.06
C LEU A 140 -3.05 3.16 -19.78
N HIS A 141 -3.19 2.30 -20.79
CA HIS A 141 -3.80 0.98 -20.65
C HIS A 141 -3.05 0.09 -19.66
N GLU A 142 -1.73 -0.03 -19.77
CA GLU A 142 -0.97 -0.85 -18.82
C GLU A 142 -0.95 -0.24 -17.42
N SER A 143 -0.93 1.09 -17.31
CA SER A 143 -1.07 1.75 -16.02
C SER A 143 -2.46 1.55 -15.42
N ALA A 144 -3.49 1.44 -16.26
CA ALA A 144 -4.85 1.15 -15.85
C ALA A 144 -5.00 -0.28 -15.31
N HIS A 145 -4.24 -1.26 -15.85
CA HIS A 145 -4.11 -2.56 -15.21
C HIS A 145 -3.49 -2.43 -13.83
N ALA A 146 -2.35 -1.75 -13.72
CA ALA A 146 -1.62 -1.60 -12.47
C ALA A 146 -2.47 -0.95 -11.36
N ILE A 147 -3.18 0.14 -11.67
CA ILE A 147 -4.08 0.78 -10.71
C ILE A 147 -5.30 -0.11 -10.41
N THR A 148 -5.80 -0.88 -11.37
CA THR A 148 -6.92 -1.81 -11.13
C THR A 148 -6.53 -2.88 -10.13
N TYR A 149 -5.38 -3.56 -10.30
CA TYR A 149 -4.93 -4.59 -9.35
C TYR A 149 -4.66 -4.02 -7.95
N ARG A 150 -4.21 -2.77 -7.87
CA ARG A 150 -4.06 -2.08 -6.58
C ARG A 150 -5.39 -1.88 -5.86
N TYR A 151 -6.46 -1.55 -6.59
CA TYR A 151 -7.80 -1.33 -6.03
C TYR A 151 -8.69 -2.59 -6.02
N ASP A 152 -8.28 -3.65 -6.70
CA ASP A 152 -8.95 -4.96 -6.74
C ASP A 152 -7.92 -6.09 -6.97
N PRO A 153 -7.22 -6.55 -5.93
CA PRO A 153 -6.20 -7.60 -6.06
C PRO A 153 -6.78 -8.93 -6.57
N SER A 154 -8.06 -9.16 -6.28
CA SER A 154 -8.84 -10.32 -6.72
C SER A 154 -9.48 -10.14 -8.09
N HIS A 155 -9.05 -9.15 -8.89
CA HIS A 155 -9.70 -8.78 -10.13
C HIS A 155 -9.88 -9.97 -11.08
N ARG A 156 -8.86 -10.84 -11.18
CA ARG A 156 -8.89 -12.01 -12.06
C ARG A 156 -9.88 -13.05 -11.55
N GLU A 157 -9.79 -13.41 -10.27
CA GLU A 157 -10.65 -14.40 -9.62
C GLU A 157 -12.12 -13.98 -9.73
N ARG A 158 -12.40 -12.70 -9.49
CA ARG A 158 -13.76 -12.14 -9.52
C ARG A 158 -14.43 -12.23 -10.89
N HIS A 159 -13.63 -12.26 -11.94
CA HIS A 159 -14.11 -12.32 -13.32
C HIS A 159 -13.86 -13.69 -13.95
N ASP A 160 -13.74 -14.76 -13.13
CA ASP A 160 -13.49 -16.14 -13.57
C ASP A 160 -12.32 -16.24 -14.57
N TYR A 161 -11.30 -15.41 -14.36
CA TYR A 161 -10.13 -15.28 -15.23
C TYR A 161 -10.44 -14.87 -16.69
N SER A 162 -11.61 -14.25 -16.93
CA SER A 162 -11.96 -13.69 -18.24
C SER A 162 -10.98 -12.61 -18.66
N VAL A 163 -10.24 -12.88 -19.74
CA VAL A 163 -9.28 -11.94 -20.33
C VAL A 163 -10.00 -10.66 -20.75
N ASN A 164 -11.16 -10.76 -21.39
CA ASN A 164 -11.88 -9.56 -21.85
C ASN A 164 -12.34 -8.66 -20.72
N CYS A 165 -12.75 -9.22 -19.56
CA CYS A 165 -13.09 -8.40 -18.40
C CYS A 165 -11.87 -7.63 -17.89
N ARG A 166 -10.71 -8.28 -17.78
CA ARG A 166 -9.47 -7.62 -17.39
C ARG A 166 -9.14 -6.45 -18.32
N GLU A 167 -9.16 -6.69 -19.63
CA GLU A 167 -8.86 -5.65 -20.60
C GLU A 167 -9.91 -4.54 -20.67
N TYR A 168 -11.19 -4.87 -20.50
CA TYR A 168 -12.26 -3.88 -20.56
C TYR A 168 -12.15 -2.84 -19.44
N TYR A 169 -11.80 -3.25 -18.22
CA TYR A 169 -11.61 -2.30 -17.11
C TYR A 169 -10.44 -1.35 -17.39
N ALA A 170 -9.30 -1.88 -17.87
CA ALA A 170 -8.17 -1.04 -18.27
C ALA A 170 -8.53 -0.09 -19.41
N ASP A 171 -9.18 -0.58 -20.47
CA ASP A 171 -9.61 0.22 -21.63
C ASP A 171 -10.60 1.31 -21.23
N ARG A 172 -11.50 1.03 -20.31
CA ARG A 172 -12.48 2.01 -19.81
C ARG A 172 -11.79 3.15 -19.05
N LEU A 173 -10.86 2.83 -18.16
CA LEU A 173 -10.08 3.84 -17.44
C LEU A 173 -9.25 4.68 -18.40
N THR A 174 -8.56 4.05 -19.36
CA THR A 174 -7.84 4.73 -20.42
C THR A 174 -8.75 5.66 -21.21
N ALA A 175 -9.88 5.17 -21.72
CA ALA A 175 -10.82 5.97 -22.49
C ALA A 175 -11.37 7.17 -21.71
N ALA A 176 -11.60 7.03 -20.40
CA ALA A 176 -12.02 8.12 -19.53
C ALA A 176 -10.91 9.17 -19.37
N VAL A 177 -9.65 8.75 -19.20
CA VAL A 177 -8.50 9.67 -19.17
C VAL A 177 -8.35 10.39 -20.51
N LEU A 178 -8.39 9.67 -21.64
CA LEU A 178 -8.30 10.27 -22.97
C LEU A 178 -9.41 11.29 -23.23
N GLN A 179 -10.64 11.02 -22.76
CA GLN A 179 -11.75 11.96 -22.85
C GLN A 179 -11.47 13.22 -22.03
N ASN A 180 -11.02 13.08 -20.78
CA ASN A 180 -10.71 14.19 -19.91
C ASN A 180 -9.58 15.08 -20.46
N GLU A 181 -8.54 14.49 -21.06
CA GLU A 181 -7.48 15.26 -21.71
C GLU A 181 -7.94 15.92 -23.01
N ALA A 182 -8.80 15.25 -23.80
CA ALA A 182 -9.41 15.83 -24.99
C ALA A 182 -10.30 17.05 -24.67
N ASP A 183 -11.02 17.03 -23.55
CA ASP A 183 -11.86 18.16 -23.13
C ASP A 183 -11.03 19.41 -22.78
N ARG A 184 -9.74 19.23 -22.45
CA ARG A 184 -8.83 20.29 -21.98
C ARG A 184 -7.85 20.78 -23.05
N ASN A 185 -7.49 19.92 -24.01
CA ASN A 185 -6.44 20.19 -24.99
C ASN A 185 -6.90 19.83 -26.42
N ALA A 186 -6.84 20.79 -27.34
CA ALA A 186 -7.32 20.63 -28.72
C ALA A 186 -6.48 19.62 -29.55
N ASP A 187 -5.18 19.50 -29.28
CA ASP A 187 -4.35 18.46 -29.91
C ASP A 187 -4.77 17.08 -29.42
N MET A 188 -5.01 16.92 -28.11
CA MET A 188 -5.50 15.66 -27.52
C MET A 188 -6.88 15.28 -28.08
N ALA A 189 -7.78 16.25 -28.25
CA ALA A 189 -9.08 16.03 -28.89
C ALA A 189 -8.94 15.55 -30.33
N ARG A 190 -8.07 16.21 -31.11
CA ARG A 190 -7.77 15.81 -32.49
C ARG A 190 -7.21 14.39 -32.55
N TRP A 191 -6.18 14.08 -31.76
CA TRP A 191 -5.57 12.76 -31.74
C TRP A 191 -6.54 11.67 -31.29
N ARG A 192 -7.36 11.93 -30.25
CA ARG A 192 -8.40 10.99 -29.82
C ARG A 192 -9.38 10.67 -30.97
N GLN A 193 -9.85 11.68 -31.70
CA GLN A 193 -10.73 11.47 -32.85
C GLN A 193 -10.05 10.63 -33.94
N ARG A 194 -8.80 10.98 -34.29
CA ARG A 194 -8.02 10.25 -35.30
C ARG A 194 -7.68 8.82 -34.86
N TYR A 195 -7.53 8.58 -33.56
CA TYR A 195 -7.30 7.25 -33.00
C TYR A 195 -8.51 6.34 -33.20
N VAL A 196 -9.74 6.86 -33.06
CA VAL A 196 -10.97 6.08 -33.36
C VAL A 196 -10.99 5.61 -34.82
N GLU A 197 -10.61 6.49 -35.74
CA GLU A 197 -10.52 6.15 -37.16
C GLU A 197 -9.42 5.12 -37.42
N LEU A 198 -8.27 5.23 -36.75
CA LEU A 198 -7.15 4.29 -36.85
C LEU A 198 -7.56 2.89 -36.38
N VAL A 199 -8.09 2.74 -35.16
CA VAL A 199 -8.47 1.42 -34.62
C VAL A 199 -9.61 0.79 -35.43
N THR A 200 -10.53 1.60 -35.97
CA THR A 200 -11.60 1.11 -36.86
C THR A 200 -11.01 0.61 -38.18
N ALA A 201 -10.08 1.36 -38.78
CA ALA A 201 -9.44 0.99 -40.04
C ALA A 201 -8.56 -0.25 -39.90
N MET A 202 -7.76 -0.37 -38.84
CA MET A 202 -6.96 -1.56 -38.55
C MET A 202 -7.85 -2.77 -38.23
N GLY A 203 -8.91 -2.60 -37.45
CA GLY A 203 -9.86 -3.69 -37.15
C GLY A 203 -10.52 -4.25 -38.40
N ALA A 204 -10.88 -3.39 -39.36
CA ALA A 204 -11.49 -3.81 -40.62
C ALA A 204 -10.56 -4.63 -41.53
N THR A 205 -9.24 -4.59 -41.33
CA THR A 205 -8.27 -5.35 -42.13
C THR A 205 -7.77 -6.61 -41.43
N ILE A 206 -8.11 -6.83 -40.15
CA ILE A 206 -7.83 -8.11 -39.47
C ILE A 206 -8.49 -9.24 -40.27
N PRO A 207 -7.81 -10.38 -40.53
CA PRO A 207 -8.41 -11.53 -41.20
C PRO A 207 -9.67 -12.02 -40.48
N GLU A 208 -10.72 -12.38 -41.24
CA GLU A 208 -12.01 -12.83 -40.69
C GLU A 208 -11.89 -13.94 -39.64
N ARG A 209 -10.93 -14.86 -39.82
CA ARG A 209 -10.65 -15.96 -38.88
C ARG A 209 -10.29 -15.51 -37.45
N TYR A 210 -9.85 -14.26 -37.30
CA TYR A 210 -9.46 -13.68 -36.01
C TYR A 210 -10.45 -12.63 -35.51
N ARG A 211 -11.41 -12.21 -36.33
CA ARG A 211 -12.34 -11.15 -35.94
C ARG A 211 -13.26 -11.64 -34.82
N VAL A 212 -13.38 -10.82 -33.78
CA VAL A 212 -14.40 -11.02 -32.75
C VAL A 212 -15.70 -10.35 -33.16
N ARG A 213 -16.80 -10.78 -32.53
CA ARG A 213 -18.11 -10.16 -32.74
C ARG A 213 -18.11 -8.74 -32.17
N ASP A 214 -18.66 -7.80 -32.93
CA ASP A 214 -18.89 -6.44 -32.46
C ASP A 214 -19.84 -6.42 -31.26
N ALA A 215 -19.45 -5.66 -30.24
CA ALA A 215 -20.24 -5.35 -29.05
C ALA A 215 -20.23 -3.83 -28.85
N ASP A 216 -21.36 -3.27 -28.45
CA ASP A 216 -21.47 -1.85 -28.13
C ASP A 216 -21.15 -1.57 -26.67
N TYR A 217 -21.14 -0.28 -26.30
CA TYR A 217 -20.85 0.15 -24.95
C TYR A 217 -21.81 -0.44 -23.91
N ALA A 218 -23.10 -0.53 -24.23
CA ALA A 218 -24.12 -1.04 -23.31
C ALA A 218 -23.95 -2.55 -23.06
N ALA A 219 -23.56 -3.31 -24.08
CA ALA A 219 -23.26 -4.73 -23.95
C ALA A 219 -22.08 -4.98 -23.01
N PHE A 220 -20.99 -4.21 -23.13
CA PHE A 220 -19.85 -4.35 -22.22
C PHE A 220 -20.15 -3.93 -20.77
N GLU A 221 -20.98 -2.90 -20.59
CA GLU A 221 -21.42 -2.48 -19.25
C GLU A 221 -22.29 -3.54 -18.56
N ALA A 222 -23.12 -4.24 -19.33
CA ALA A 222 -23.97 -5.31 -18.81
C ALA A 222 -23.17 -6.59 -18.51
N ASP A 223 -22.22 -6.94 -19.39
CA ASP A 223 -21.38 -8.12 -19.25
C ASP A 223 -20.00 -7.88 -19.88
N CYS A 224 -18.98 -7.69 -19.04
CA CYS A 224 -17.61 -7.53 -19.51
C CYS A 224 -17.03 -8.80 -20.18
N ALA A 225 -17.67 -9.97 -20.04
CA ALA A 225 -17.25 -11.21 -20.65
C ALA A 225 -17.92 -11.47 -22.03
N VAL A 226 -18.68 -10.50 -22.55
CA VAL A 226 -19.44 -10.61 -23.81
C VAL A 226 -18.58 -11.01 -25.03
N ILE A 227 -17.27 -10.74 -24.99
CA ILE A 227 -16.30 -11.22 -25.98
C ILE A 227 -15.42 -12.31 -25.37
N GLY A 228 -15.44 -13.50 -25.97
CA GLY A 228 -14.53 -14.59 -25.62
C GLY A 228 -13.20 -14.50 -26.37
N ILE A 229 -12.13 -14.21 -25.64
CA ILE A 229 -10.75 -14.23 -26.15
C ILE A 229 -9.82 -15.02 -25.23
N LYS A 230 -8.72 -15.51 -25.79
CA LYS A 230 -7.62 -16.13 -25.04
C LYS A 230 -6.53 -15.11 -24.76
N GLN A 231 -5.71 -15.38 -23.74
CA GLN A 231 -4.50 -14.60 -23.49
C GLN A 231 -3.61 -14.66 -24.75
N PRO A 232 -3.16 -13.51 -25.28
CA PRO A 232 -2.27 -13.50 -26.43
C PRO A 232 -0.89 -14.04 -26.07
N THR A 233 -0.21 -14.56 -27.07
CA THR A 233 1.24 -14.71 -27.12
C THR A 233 1.79 -13.75 -28.19
N PRO A 234 3.11 -13.52 -28.26
CA PRO A 234 3.70 -12.72 -29.34
C PRO A 234 3.29 -13.19 -30.76
N ASP A 235 3.00 -14.49 -30.92
CA ASP A 235 2.61 -15.10 -32.21
C ASP A 235 1.09 -15.16 -32.46
N SER A 236 0.25 -14.69 -31.53
CA SER A 236 -1.22 -14.82 -31.61
C SER A 236 -2.00 -13.53 -31.32
N MET A 237 -1.40 -12.38 -31.67
CA MET A 237 -1.92 -11.05 -31.35
C MET A 237 -3.20 -10.66 -32.10
N GLN A 238 -3.51 -11.23 -33.26
CA GLN A 238 -4.56 -10.74 -34.17
C GLN A 238 -5.97 -10.86 -33.56
N GLN A 239 -6.29 -11.98 -32.91
CA GLN A 239 -7.60 -12.13 -32.25
C GLN A 239 -7.74 -11.17 -31.06
N TYR A 240 -6.66 -11.01 -30.30
CA TYR A 240 -6.60 -10.07 -29.18
C TYR A 240 -6.72 -8.61 -29.66
N ALA A 241 -6.04 -8.26 -30.74
CA ALA A 241 -6.12 -6.96 -31.40
C ALA A 241 -7.54 -6.67 -31.90
N SER A 242 -8.23 -7.66 -32.47
CA SER A 242 -9.63 -7.51 -32.86
C SER A 242 -10.50 -7.13 -31.67
N ALA A 243 -10.33 -7.79 -30.52
CA ALA A 243 -11.10 -7.45 -29.32
C ALA A 243 -10.74 -6.08 -28.74
N TYR A 244 -9.46 -5.72 -28.73
CA TYR A 244 -8.99 -4.38 -28.37
C TYR A 244 -9.65 -3.31 -29.26
N PHE A 245 -9.60 -3.45 -30.58
CA PHE A 245 -10.20 -2.50 -31.50
C PHE A 245 -11.72 -2.40 -31.34
N THR A 246 -12.43 -3.51 -31.13
CA THR A 246 -13.87 -3.51 -30.83
C THR A 246 -14.17 -2.75 -29.53
N ARG A 247 -13.42 -2.97 -28.45
CA ARG A 247 -13.60 -2.25 -27.17
C ARG A 247 -13.34 -0.76 -27.31
N TYR A 248 -12.23 -0.35 -27.93
CA TYR A 248 -11.92 1.07 -28.14
C TYR A 248 -12.91 1.76 -29.07
N ALA A 249 -13.35 1.09 -30.14
CA ALA A 249 -14.39 1.62 -31.01
C ALA A 249 -15.70 1.85 -30.25
N ALA A 250 -16.06 0.98 -29.30
CA ALA A 250 -17.24 1.16 -28.46
C ALA A 250 -17.08 2.28 -27.42
N LEU A 251 -15.95 2.29 -26.70
CA LEU A 251 -15.68 3.23 -25.60
C LEU A 251 -15.40 4.66 -26.08
N LEU A 252 -14.69 4.84 -27.19
CA LEU A 252 -14.28 6.17 -27.64
C LEU A 252 -15.38 6.93 -28.42
N LYS A 253 -16.40 6.22 -28.92
CA LYS A 253 -17.54 6.81 -29.66
C LYS A 253 -18.67 7.30 -28.76
N VAL A 254 -18.62 7.01 -27.46
CA VAL A 254 -19.61 7.48 -26.47
C VAL A 254 -19.00 8.54 -25.56
N ARG A 255 -19.84 9.38 -24.96
CA ARG A 255 -19.45 10.23 -23.83
C ARG A 255 -19.49 9.39 -22.56
N LEU A 256 -18.33 9.13 -21.97
CA LEU A 256 -18.22 8.46 -20.67
C LEU A 256 -18.60 9.42 -19.54
N PRO A 257 -18.98 8.91 -18.35
CA PRO A 257 -19.05 9.72 -17.16
C PRO A 257 -17.75 10.49 -16.88
N GLU A 258 -17.84 11.55 -16.09
CA GLU A 258 -16.67 12.32 -15.67
C GLU A 258 -15.62 11.43 -14.99
N LEU A 259 -14.33 11.75 -15.17
CA LEU A 259 -13.21 10.89 -14.79
C LEU A 259 -13.27 10.44 -13.32
N ASP A 260 -13.55 11.36 -12.40
CA ASP A 260 -13.69 11.04 -10.96
C ASP A 260 -14.86 10.10 -10.67
N SER A 261 -15.94 10.15 -11.46
CA SER A 261 -17.06 9.21 -11.33
C SER A 261 -16.65 7.81 -11.80
N VAL A 262 -15.87 7.71 -12.89
CA VAL A 262 -15.33 6.43 -13.36
C VAL A 262 -14.37 5.85 -12.32
N PHE A 263 -13.42 6.62 -11.82
CA PHE A 263 -12.50 6.19 -10.75
C PHE A 263 -13.24 5.81 -9.45
N GLY A 264 -14.26 6.59 -9.07
CA GLY A 264 -15.09 6.32 -7.91
C GLY A 264 -15.82 4.97 -8.02
N ALA A 265 -16.46 4.70 -9.16
CA ALA A 265 -17.24 3.49 -9.37
C ALA A 265 -16.38 2.23 -9.56
N HIS A 266 -15.27 2.34 -10.31
CA HIS A 266 -14.51 1.16 -10.76
C HIS A 266 -13.26 0.86 -9.93
N LEU A 267 -12.70 1.84 -9.20
CA LEU A 267 -11.52 1.64 -8.36
C LEU A 267 -11.89 1.78 -6.88
N LYS A 268 -12.39 2.96 -6.46
CA LYS A 268 -12.57 3.27 -5.03
C LYS A 268 -13.74 2.51 -4.39
N GLY A 269 -14.81 2.23 -5.14
CA GLY A 269 -16.05 1.65 -4.61
C GLY A 269 -15.86 0.33 -3.86
N ARG A 270 -15.06 -0.59 -4.42
CA ARG A 270 -14.79 -1.89 -3.79
C ARG A 270 -14.00 -1.74 -2.49
N ARG A 271 -12.95 -0.93 -2.50
CA ARG A 271 -12.10 -0.70 -1.33
C ARG A 271 -12.85 0.01 -0.21
N ARG A 272 -13.74 0.94 -0.56
CA ARG A 272 -14.69 1.51 0.38
C ARG A 272 -15.61 0.46 0.98
N ALA A 273 -16.10 -0.50 0.18
CA ALA A 273 -16.94 -1.59 0.70
C ALA A 273 -16.15 -2.51 1.65
N GLU A 274 -14.91 -2.86 1.32
CA GLU A 274 -14.01 -3.63 2.20
C GLU A 274 -13.73 -2.89 3.51
N ALA A 275 -13.39 -1.60 3.45
CA ALA A 275 -13.17 -0.77 4.64
C ALA A 275 -14.46 -0.58 5.46
N SER A 276 -15.63 -0.51 4.81
CA SER A 276 -16.93 -0.36 5.47
C SER A 276 -17.45 -1.65 6.10
N ALA A 277 -16.81 -2.80 5.85
CA ALA A 277 -17.13 -4.04 6.54
C ALA A 277 -16.87 -3.94 8.07
N PHE A 278 -16.05 -2.96 8.48
CA PHE A 278 -15.76 -2.64 9.87
C PHE A 278 -16.23 -1.22 10.17
N ALA A 279 -17.10 -1.05 11.18
CA ALA A 279 -17.50 0.28 11.61
C ALA A 279 -16.27 1.07 12.10
N PRO A 280 -16.11 2.35 11.74
CA PRO A 280 -15.00 3.14 12.26
C PRO A 280 -15.15 3.30 13.78
N ALA A 281 -14.03 3.17 14.49
CA ALA A 281 -13.95 3.43 15.91
C ALA A 281 -14.15 4.94 16.15
N PRO A 282 -15.22 5.37 16.84
CA PRO A 282 -15.60 6.78 16.93
C PRO A 282 -14.49 7.70 17.48
N GLU A 283 -13.68 7.19 18.40
CA GLU A 283 -12.56 7.94 19.01
C GLU A 283 -11.35 8.12 18.08
N TRP A 284 -11.37 7.49 16.89
CA TRP A 284 -10.33 7.59 15.87
C TRP A 284 -10.79 8.32 14.61
N LEU A 285 -12.06 8.72 14.51
CA LEU A 285 -12.58 9.47 13.36
C LEU A 285 -11.92 10.84 13.27
N GLY A 286 -11.45 11.21 12.06
CA GLY A 286 -10.78 12.47 11.78
C GLY A 286 -9.35 12.60 12.33
N ASN A 287 -8.90 11.66 13.18
CA ASN A 287 -7.53 11.65 13.68
C ASN A 287 -6.54 11.41 12.55
N ARG A 288 -5.36 12.04 12.64
CA ARG A 288 -4.38 12.02 11.56
C ARG A 288 -3.31 10.94 11.75
N LEU A 289 -3.10 10.15 10.70
CA LEU A 289 -1.97 9.23 10.55
C LEU A 289 -0.82 9.98 9.87
N GLU A 290 0.30 10.10 10.56
CA GLU A 290 1.47 10.85 10.11
C GLU A 290 2.73 9.99 10.14
N THR A 291 3.55 10.07 9.09
CA THR A 291 4.89 9.51 9.08
C THR A 291 5.81 10.45 9.87
N ILE A 292 6.29 9.97 11.02
CA ILE A 292 7.19 10.71 11.94
C ILE A 292 8.66 10.32 11.79
N GLY A 293 8.95 9.25 11.05
CA GLY A 293 10.32 8.83 10.77
C GLY A 293 10.38 7.66 9.80
N GLU A 294 11.58 7.39 9.29
CA GLU A 294 11.87 6.25 8.44
C GLU A 294 13.19 5.62 8.89
N ILE A 295 13.21 4.30 8.99
CA ILE A 295 14.37 3.52 9.43
C ILE A 295 14.67 2.40 8.43
N ASP A 296 15.89 1.86 8.46
CA ASP A 296 16.18 0.59 7.80
C ASP A 296 15.31 -0.50 8.43
N ALA A 297 14.81 -1.41 7.60
CA ALA A 297 13.89 -2.44 8.05
C ALA A 297 14.53 -3.26 9.15
N VAL A 298 13.86 -3.25 10.28
CA VAL A 298 14.29 -3.95 11.47
C VAL A 298 13.76 -5.38 11.43
N ILE A 299 12.78 -5.72 10.58
CA ILE A 299 12.12 -7.03 10.58
C ILE A 299 12.18 -7.68 9.19
N ASP A 300 12.64 -8.94 9.15
CA ASP A 300 11.96 -9.97 8.36
C ASP A 300 12.22 -11.38 8.93
N PRO A 301 11.18 -12.17 9.31
CA PRO A 301 11.33 -13.61 9.58
C PRO A 301 11.44 -14.48 8.30
N LEU A 302 11.20 -13.93 7.11
CA LEU A 302 11.20 -14.58 5.79
C LEU A 302 12.23 -14.02 4.78
N LEU A 303 12.73 -12.79 4.93
CA LEU A 303 13.83 -12.23 4.11
C LEU A 303 15.14 -12.21 4.91
N GLY A 304 16.15 -12.87 4.37
CA GLY A 304 17.44 -13.04 5.03
C GLY A 304 18.23 -11.73 5.24
N ARG A 305 19.01 -11.77 6.34
CA ARG A 305 20.23 -10.98 6.62
C ARG A 305 20.06 -9.48 6.89
N ALA A 306 19.64 -9.16 8.10
CA ALA A 306 20.08 -7.95 8.82
C ALA A 306 20.22 -8.17 10.35
N SER A 307 20.48 -9.40 10.79
CA SER A 307 20.81 -9.69 12.19
C SER A 307 22.32 -9.55 12.42
N VAL A 308 22.70 -9.05 13.61
CA VAL A 308 24.08 -9.18 14.15
C VAL A 308 24.47 -10.67 14.22
N LEU A 309 23.46 -11.54 14.26
CA LEU A 309 23.55 -12.99 14.28
C LEU A 309 23.20 -13.55 12.90
N ALA A 310 24.14 -13.52 11.93
CA ALA A 310 23.96 -14.07 10.58
C ALA A 310 23.87 -15.63 10.56
N VAL A 311 23.05 -16.20 11.44
CA VAL A 311 22.89 -17.64 11.71
C VAL A 311 21.51 -18.07 11.22
N ARG A 312 21.39 -19.31 10.74
CA ARG A 312 20.08 -19.92 10.46
C ARG A 312 19.28 -19.99 11.77
N ASN A 313 18.00 -19.58 11.75
CA ASN A 313 17.06 -19.58 12.88
C ASN A 313 17.18 -18.41 13.88
N ALA A 314 17.58 -17.21 13.44
CA ALA A 314 17.43 -16.01 14.25
C ALA A 314 16.01 -15.45 14.12
N TYR A 315 15.39 -15.08 15.25
CA TYR A 315 14.09 -14.41 15.31
C TYR A 315 14.28 -13.03 15.91
N ARG A 316 13.58 -12.04 15.38
CA ARG A 316 13.64 -10.65 15.86
C ARG A 316 12.24 -10.14 16.14
N ALA A 317 12.11 -9.43 17.24
CA ALA A 317 10.92 -8.65 17.57
C ALA A 317 11.33 -7.24 17.97
N VAL A 318 10.45 -6.28 17.72
CA VAL A 318 10.65 -4.87 18.09
C VAL A 318 9.55 -4.43 19.06
N ALA A 319 9.69 -3.25 19.65
CA ALA A 319 8.64 -2.54 20.37
C ALA A 319 9.10 -1.11 20.68
N PHE A 320 8.14 -0.22 20.92
CA PHE A 320 8.46 1.11 21.41
C PHE A 320 8.66 1.09 22.94
N GLY A 321 9.67 1.82 23.43
CA GLY A 321 9.84 2.10 24.85
C GLY A 321 8.78 3.04 25.40
N ALA A 322 8.86 3.36 26.70
CA ALA A 322 8.08 4.44 27.31
C ALA A 322 8.49 5.84 26.81
N ASP A 323 9.71 5.95 26.30
CA ASP A 323 10.30 7.13 25.69
C ASP A 323 10.03 7.23 24.17
N GLU A 324 9.14 6.38 23.63
CA GLU A 324 8.81 6.28 22.21
C GLU A 324 9.99 5.84 21.31
N THR A 325 11.13 5.47 21.90
CA THR A 325 12.26 4.95 21.15
C THR A 325 11.97 3.52 20.70
N LEU A 326 12.32 3.18 19.46
CA LEU A 326 12.19 1.80 18.96
C LEU A 326 13.37 0.94 19.44
N TYR A 327 13.05 -0.17 20.10
CA TYR A 327 14.01 -1.19 20.54
C TYR A 327 13.80 -2.48 19.78
N ALA A 328 14.86 -3.29 19.71
CA ALA A 328 14.82 -4.62 19.13
C ALA A 328 15.40 -5.64 20.11
N ALA A 329 14.84 -6.85 20.07
CA ALA A 329 15.46 -8.04 20.61
C ALA A 329 15.63 -9.07 19.50
N GLU A 330 16.75 -9.78 19.50
CA GLU A 330 16.93 -10.99 18.69
C GLU A 330 17.15 -12.19 19.59
N ALA A 331 16.66 -13.34 19.16
CA ALA A 331 16.96 -14.64 19.75
C ALA A 331 17.50 -15.58 18.67
N ALA A 332 18.65 -16.21 18.92
CA ALA A 332 19.21 -17.22 18.03
C ALA A 332 20.00 -18.26 18.83
N ILE A 333 20.36 -19.36 18.18
CA ILE A 333 21.26 -20.37 18.74
C ILE A 333 22.70 -19.86 18.60
N ASP A 334 23.41 -19.74 19.72
CA ASP A 334 24.84 -19.40 19.75
C ASP A 334 25.65 -20.59 19.21
N PRO A 335 26.44 -20.41 18.14
CA PRO A 335 27.11 -21.53 17.48
C PRO A 335 28.26 -22.14 18.30
N GLY A 336 28.77 -21.44 19.31
CA GLY A 336 29.86 -21.93 20.16
C GLY A 336 29.35 -22.76 21.33
N SER A 337 28.30 -22.28 21.99
CA SER A 337 27.71 -22.92 23.18
C SER A 337 26.54 -23.85 22.85
N GLY A 338 25.88 -23.65 21.71
CA GLY A 338 24.64 -24.34 21.35
C GLY A 338 23.42 -23.85 22.12
N GLU A 339 23.54 -22.82 22.97
CA GLU A 339 22.46 -22.28 23.79
C GLU A 339 21.68 -21.17 23.07
N VAL A 340 20.47 -20.84 23.55
CA VAL A 340 19.75 -19.65 23.06
C VAL A 340 20.39 -18.39 23.61
N MET A 341 20.94 -17.59 22.71
CA MET A 341 21.39 -16.24 22.97
C MET A 341 20.28 -15.25 22.64
N VAL A 342 20.04 -14.32 23.56
CA VAL A 342 19.20 -13.16 23.32
C VAL A 342 20.10 -11.92 23.33
N ILE A 343 19.86 -11.00 22.40
CA ILE A 343 20.49 -9.68 22.36
C ILE A 343 19.40 -8.61 22.34
N PHE A 344 19.64 -7.47 22.99
CA PHE A 344 18.66 -6.39 23.14
C PHE A 344 19.32 -5.02 23.08
N GLY A 345 18.63 -4.04 22.49
CA GLY A 345 19.11 -2.67 22.37
C GLY A 345 18.23 -1.81 21.48
N LEU A 346 18.78 -0.67 21.06
CA LEU A 346 18.12 0.23 20.11
C LEU A 346 17.98 -0.47 18.76
N ALA A 347 16.81 -0.36 18.14
CA ALA A 347 16.53 -1.01 16.86
C ALA A 347 17.45 -0.53 15.72
N SER A 348 17.90 0.73 15.78
CA SER A 348 18.82 1.35 14.83
C SER A 348 20.30 1.25 15.24
N GLY A 349 20.62 0.59 16.35
CA GLY A 349 21.93 0.64 16.98
C GLY A 349 22.52 -0.71 17.36
N GLU A 350 23.52 -0.68 18.24
CA GLU A 350 24.17 -1.89 18.75
C GLU A 350 23.25 -2.62 19.75
N LEU A 351 23.11 -3.93 19.55
CA LEU A 351 22.38 -4.83 20.44
C LEU A 351 23.38 -5.52 21.37
N ALA A 352 23.09 -5.52 22.66
CA ALA A 352 23.94 -6.15 23.67
C ALA A 352 23.39 -7.52 24.08
N ARG A 353 24.28 -8.50 24.30
CA ARG A 353 23.92 -9.80 24.84
C ARG A 353 23.26 -9.66 26.22
N VAL A 354 22.13 -10.35 26.39
CA VAL A 354 21.46 -10.50 27.67
C VAL A 354 21.71 -11.91 28.21
N GLU A 355 21.71 -12.04 29.53
CA GLU A 355 21.85 -13.33 30.21
C GLU A 355 20.57 -14.15 30.03
N THR A 356 20.70 -15.43 29.70
CA THR A 356 19.56 -16.34 29.45
C THR A 356 19.63 -17.63 30.26
N SER A 357 20.64 -17.79 31.13
CA SER A 357 20.81 -18.98 31.96
C SER A 357 19.55 -19.34 32.75
N GLY A 358 19.10 -20.59 32.63
CA GLY A 358 17.99 -21.14 33.43
C GLY A 358 16.58 -20.73 32.99
N VAL A 359 16.41 -20.08 31.83
CA VAL A 359 15.08 -19.69 31.31
C VAL A 359 14.39 -20.84 30.58
N TRP A 360 15.17 -21.64 29.86
CA TRP A 360 14.67 -22.59 28.85
C TRP A 360 14.44 -23.98 29.43
N THR A 361 13.32 -24.60 29.08
CA THR A 361 13.00 -25.99 29.46
C THR A 361 12.98 -26.94 28.27
N VAL A 362 13.19 -26.43 27.06
CA VAL A 362 13.17 -27.18 25.81
C VAL A 362 14.49 -26.99 25.05
N PRO A 363 14.79 -27.87 24.07
CA PRO A 363 15.95 -27.70 23.21
C PRO A 363 15.94 -26.35 22.46
N PRO A 364 17.10 -25.68 22.32
CA PRO A 364 17.24 -24.36 21.68
C PRO A 364 16.60 -24.22 20.29
N GLU A 365 16.60 -25.28 19.49
CA GLU A 365 16.02 -25.29 18.13
C GLU A 365 14.51 -25.11 18.07
N ARG A 366 13.82 -25.27 19.21
CA ARG A 366 12.37 -25.08 19.32
C ARG A 366 11.97 -23.68 19.78
N ILE A 367 12.94 -22.84 20.11
CA ILE A 367 12.70 -21.55 20.74
C ILE A 367 12.60 -20.47 19.67
N ARG A 368 11.46 -19.77 19.63
CA ARG A 368 11.20 -18.69 18.67
C ARG A 368 10.73 -17.45 19.39
N LEU A 369 11.42 -16.33 19.22
CA LEU A 369 10.96 -15.02 19.72
C LEU A 369 9.78 -14.54 18.89
N THR A 370 8.67 -14.19 19.55
CA THR A 370 7.45 -13.71 18.87
C THR A 370 7.21 -12.22 19.05
N SER A 371 7.51 -11.68 20.24
CA SER A 371 7.25 -10.27 20.58
C SER A 371 8.05 -9.82 21.80
N ILE A 372 8.22 -8.51 21.95
CA ILE A 372 8.78 -7.88 23.14
C ILE A 372 7.90 -6.73 23.64
N ALA A 373 8.02 -6.41 24.93
CA ALA A 373 7.43 -5.24 25.57
C ALA A 373 8.49 -4.50 26.37
N VAL A 374 8.76 -3.24 26.03
CA VAL A 374 9.91 -2.49 26.53
C VAL A 374 9.47 -1.43 27.53
N PHE A 375 9.88 -1.59 28.78
CA PHE A 375 9.55 -0.67 29.87
C PHE A 375 10.61 0.43 30.03
N SER A 376 11.87 0.09 29.79
CA SER A 376 12.98 1.02 29.81
C SER A 376 14.19 0.40 29.07
N PRO A 377 15.27 1.16 28.81
CA PRO A 377 16.52 0.60 28.30
C PRO A 377 17.13 -0.51 29.19
N ARG A 378 16.63 -0.66 30.43
CA ARG A 378 17.12 -1.63 31.43
C ARG A 378 16.12 -2.72 31.76
N MET A 379 14.92 -2.71 31.18
CA MET A 379 13.88 -3.69 31.48
C MET A 379 12.98 -3.91 30.27
N PHE A 380 12.90 -5.16 29.82
CA PHE A 380 11.94 -5.60 28.82
C PHE A 380 11.42 -7.00 29.15
N LEU A 381 10.30 -7.34 28.55
CA LEU A 381 9.75 -8.68 28.56
C LEU A 381 9.70 -9.22 27.12
N ALA A 382 9.81 -10.52 26.99
CA ALA A 382 9.73 -11.19 25.70
C ALA A 382 8.86 -12.44 25.80
N ALA A 383 8.09 -12.70 24.75
CA ALA A 383 7.36 -13.94 24.55
C ALA A 383 8.10 -14.83 23.56
N PHE A 384 8.15 -16.12 23.88
CA PHE A 384 8.76 -17.14 23.05
C PHE A 384 7.79 -18.31 22.86
N GLU A 385 7.80 -18.90 21.68
CA GLU A 385 7.26 -20.24 21.42
C GLU A 385 8.33 -21.28 21.78
N GLU A 386 7.94 -22.35 22.48
CA GLU A 386 8.82 -23.46 22.92
C GLU A 386 8.39 -24.80 22.27
N GLY A 387 7.85 -24.76 21.04
CA GLY A 387 7.30 -25.92 20.32
C GLY A 387 5.80 -25.81 20.07
N ASP A 388 5.15 -26.93 19.72
CA ASP A 388 3.80 -26.90 19.11
C ASP A 388 2.67 -26.42 20.06
N ASP A 389 2.85 -26.52 21.38
CA ASP A 389 1.80 -26.21 22.38
C ASP A 389 2.35 -25.55 23.67
N GLN A 390 3.51 -24.88 23.59
CA GLN A 390 4.14 -24.26 24.74
C GLN A 390 4.66 -22.86 24.44
N VAL A 391 4.47 -21.96 25.40
CA VAL A 391 5.01 -20.61 25.38
C VAL A 391 5.79 -20.32 26.65
N ARG A 392 6.80 -19.46 26.51
CA ARG A 392 7.61 -18.93 27.61
C ARG A 392 7.54 -17.42 27.60
N ILE A 393 7.28 -16.84 28.76
CA ILE A 393 7.45 -15.41 28.97
C ILE A 393 8.67 -15.23 29.86
N ALA A 394 9.59 -14.36 29.46
CA ALA A 394 10.75 -14.04 30.25
C ALA A 394 10.85 -12.52 30.44
N ARG A 395 11.16 -12.11 31.66
CA ARG A 395 11.54 -10.74 32.01
C ARG A 395 13.06 -10.64 32.02
N PHE A 396 13.59 -9.60 31.40
CA PHE A 396 15.00 -9.28 31.38
C PHE A 396 15.22 -7.93 32.04
N GLU A 397 16.08 -7.87 33.06
CA GLU A 397 16.36 -6.66 33.81
C GLU A 397 17.85 -6.45 34.03
N ARG A 398 18.34 -5.22 33.84
CA ARG A 398 19.75 -4.85 33.99
C ARG A 398 20.03 -4.26 35.36
N ASN A 399 20.65 -5.06 36.23
CA ASN A 399 21.10 -4.64 37.57
C ASN A 399 22.58 -4.20 37.57
N GLY A 400 23.18 -4.03 38.76
CA GLY A 400 24.58 -3.62 38.91
C GLY A 400 25.62 -4.67 38.48
N GLN A 401 25.22 -5.92 38.27
CA GLN A 401 26.08 -7.04 37.86
C GLN A 401 25.91 -7.43 36.39
N GLY A 402 24.86 -6.95 35.72
CA GLY A 402 24.57 -7.26 34.31
C GLY A 402 23.09 -7.44 34.06
N TRP A 403 22.77 -8.16 32.99
CA TRP A 403 21.40 -8.60 32.71
C TRP A 403 21.05 -9.82 33.56
N VAL A 404 19.80 -9.88 34.01
CA VAL A 404 19.22 -11.05 34.68
C VAL A 404 17.93 -11.39 33.96
N ALA A 405 17.78 -12.66 33.57
CA ALA A 405 16.52 -13.18 33.05
C ALA A 405 15.74 -13.91 34.15
N THR A 406 14.42 -13.75 34.13
CA THR A 406 13.49 -14.45 35.01
C THR A 406 12.35 -14.98 34.17
N ALA A 407 12.17 -16.30 34.14
CA ALA A 407 10.98 -16.91 33.55
C ALA A 407 9.75 -16.54 34.40
N LEU A 408 8.72 -16.00 33.75
CA LEU A 408 7.44 -15.74 34.38
C LEU A 408 6.53 -16.97 34.25
N PRO A 409 5.52 -17.13 35.12
CA PRO A 409 4.52 -18.17 34.95
C PRO A 409 3.87 -18.08 33.57
N SER A 410 3.95 -19.15 32.78
CA SER A 410 3.28 -19.24 31.49
C SER A 410 1.99 -20.02 31.61
N ARG A 411 1.07 -19.77 30.67
CA ARG A 411 -0.22 -20.45 30.62
C ARG A 411 -0.08 -21.79 29.91
N THR A 412 -0.59 -22.85 30.54
CA THR A 412 -0.59 -24.19 29.93
C THR A 412 -1.54 -24.27 28.74
N GLY A 413 -1.12 -24.95 27.66
CA GLY A 413 -1.94 -25.17 26.48
C GLY A 413 -2.08 -23.96 25.56
N ALA A 414 -1.16 -23.00 25.65
CA ALA A 414 -0.99 -21.94 24.66
C ALA A 414 0.18 -22.29 23.74
N ALA A 415 -0.06 -22.20 22.44
CA ALA A 415 0.91 -22.50 21.38
C ALA A 415 1.63 -21.23 20.88
N THR A 416 1.03 -20.05 21.07
CA THR A 416 1.65 -18.76 20.75
C THR A 416 1.25 -17.70 21.77
N ALA A 417 2.11 -16.70 21.93
CA ALA A 417 1.89 -15.57 22.83
C ALA A 417 2.47 -14.27 22.27
N SER A 418 1.83 -13.16 22.60
CA SER A 418 2.31 -11.81 22.30
C SER A 418 2.27 -10.94 23.56
N VAL A 419 3.34 -10.20 23.84
CA VAL A 419 3.44 -9.27 24.97
C VAL A 419 3.30 -7.83 24.50
N PHE A 420 2.55 -7.01 25.25
CA PHE A 420 2.29 -5.61 24.93
C PHE A 420 2.47 -4.73 26.16
N ARG A 421 3.26 -3.66 26.02
CA ARG A 421 3.22 -2.52 26.95
C ARG A 421 2.17 -1.54 26.45
N VAL A 422 1.33 -1.06 27.34
CA VAL A 422 0.40 0.05 27.06
C VAL A 422 0.85 1.34 27.75
N GLY A 423 0.28 2.46 27.33
CA GLY A 423 0.68 3.81 27.75
C GLY A 423 0.83 4.01 29.25
N ASP A 424 -0.05 3.42 30.05
CA ASP A 424 -0.04 3.52 31.52
C ASP A 424 0.98 2.60 32.23
N GLY A 425 1.83 1.90 31.47
CA GLY A 425 2.84 1.01 32.00
C GLY A 425 2.30 -0.35 32.46
N ARG A 426 1.09 -0.75 32.06
CA ARG A 426 0.64 -2.14 32.21
C ARG A 426 1.22 -3.05 31.14
N LEU A 427 1.31 -4.33 31.49
CA LEU A 427 1.70 -5.42 30.61
C LEU A 427 0.48 -6.27 30.31
N PHE A 428 0.17 -6.44 29.03
CA PHE A 428 -0.77 -7.44 28.57
C PHE A 428 -0.05 -8.60 27.89
N ILE A 429 -0.50 -9.82 28.14
CA ILE A 429 -0.05 -11.00 27.39
C ILE A 429 -1.25 -11.64 26.73
N ALA A 430 -1.24 -11.69 25.40
CA ALA A 430 -2.24 -12.35 24.59
C ALA A 430 -1.77 -13.77 24.24
N TYR A 431 -2.54 -14.78 24.61
CA TYR A 431 -2.28 -16.19 24.37
C TYR A 431 -3.27 -16.77 23.37
N SER A 432 -2.80 -17.67 22.50
CA SER A 432 -3.65 -18.47 21.62
C SER A 432 -3.24 -19.94 21.64
N ARG A 433 -4.23 -20.82 21.50
CA ARG A 433 -4.03 -22.28 21.38
C ARG A 433 -3.57 -22.71 19.99
N LEU A 434 -3.65 -21.82 19.01
CA LEU A 434 -3.22 -22.13 17.65
C LEU A 434 -1.76 -21.71 17.49
N ALA A 435 -0.93 -22.66 17.07
CA ALA A 435 0.45 -22.39 16.70
C ALA A 435 0.54 -21.42 15.52
N ASN A 436 1.63 -20.67 15.46
CA ASN A 436 1.92 -19.76 14.36
C ASN A 436 1.98 -20.55 13.03
N GLY A 437 1.21 -20.11 12.03
CA GLY A 437 1.14 -20.74 10.69
C GLY A 437 0.09 -21.86 10.50
N ALA A 438 -0.68 -22.24 11.53
CA ALA A 438 -1.74 -23.23 11.38
C ALA A 438 -2.89 -22.71 10.48
N ARG A 439 -3.22 -23.44 9.40
CA ARG A 439 -4.44 -23.26 8.60
C ARG A 439 -5.59 -23.97 9.31
N ALA A 440 -6.39 -23.27 10.09
CA ALA A 440 -7.67 -23.79 10.58
C ALA A 440 -8.76 -22.71 10.49
N GLU A 441 -9.92 -23.14 10.00
CA GLU A 441 -11.02 -22.34 9.44
C GLU A 441 -12.08 -21.87 10.45
N THR A 442 -11.95 -22.10 11.77
CA THR A 442 -12.92 -21.58 12.75
C THR A 442 -12.35 -21.55 14.18
N GLY A 443 -12.71 -20.53 14.97
CA GLY A 443 -12.64 -20.59 16.44
C GLY A 443 -11.38 -19.99 17.11
N LYS A 444 -10.73 -19.00 16.49
CA LYS A 444 -9.59 -18.32 17.13
C LYS A 444 -10.08 -17.48 18.30
N THR A 445 -9.63 -17.84 19.49
CA THR A 445 -9.94 -17.12 20.71
C THR A 445 -8.62 -16.71 21.34
N TRP A 446 -8.45 -15.40 21.53
CA TRP A 446 -7.31 -14.85 22.26
C TRP A 446 -7.67 -14.70 23.73
N LEU A 447 -6.74 -15.09 24.58
CA LEU A 447 -6.86 -14.99 26.02
C LEU A 447 -5.84 -13.97 26.50
N VAL A 448 -6.33 -12.87 27.08
CA VAL A 448 -5.51 -11.71 27.41
C VAL A 448 -5.39 -11.60 28.92
N ASP A 449 -4.18 -11.67 29.43
CA ASP A 449 -3.88 -11.47 30.85
C ASP A 449 -3.26 -10.09 31.08
N ASP A 450 -3.83 -9.31 32.02
CA ASP A 450 -3.19 -8.13 32.61
C ASP A 450 -2.22 -8.63 33.69
N ILE A 451 -0.93 -8.41 33.50
CA ILE A 451 0.12 -8.94 34.35
C ILE A 451 0.88 -7.81 35.03
N ASP A 452 1.20 -7.99 36.31
CA ASP A 452 2.17 -7.14 36.96
C ASP A 452 3.58 -7.38 36.37
N PRO A 453 4.19 -6.40 35.67
CA PRO A 453 5.47 -6.61 34.99
C PRO A 453 6.63 -6.91 35.96
N GLN A 454 6.45 -6.66 37.27
CA GLN A 454 7.44 -6.93 38.30
C GLN A 454 7.30 -8.31 38.95
N SER A 455 6.11 -8.70 39.39
CA SER A 455 5.93 -10.01 40.04
C SER A 455 5.56 -11.13 39.06
N GLY A 456 5.09 -10.80 37.86
CA GLY A 456 4.48 -11.77 36.94
C GLY A 456 3.10 -12.25 37.39
N ALA A 457 2.51 -11.65 38.44
CA ALA A 457 1.19 -12.01 38.92
C ALA A 457 0.10 -11.53 37.95
N VAL A 458 -0.82 -12.44 37.59
CA VAL A 458 -2.00 -12.11 36.80
C VAL A 458 -2.97 -11.30 37.67
N ARG A 459 -3.31 -10.11 37.21
CA ARG A 459 -4.25 -9.17 37.85
C ARG A 459 -5.68 -9.41 37.34
N ALA A 460 -5.83 -9.61 36.04
CA ALA A 460 -7.10 -9.88 35.39
C ALA A 460 -6.89 -10.73 34.12
N SER A 461 -7.95 -11.40 33.68
CA SER A 461 -7.97 -12.15 32.43
C SER A 461 -9.23 -11.81 31.64
N ALA A 462 -9.10 -11.67 30.33
CA ALA A 462 -10.21 -11.46 29.41
C ALA A 462 -10.09 -12.41 28.21
N THR A 463 -11.21 -12.66 27.54
CA THR A 463 -11.25 -13.48 26.32
C THR A 463 -11.74 -12.62 25.17
N VAL A 464 -10.96 -12.59 24.08
CA VAL A 464 -11.25 -11.85 22.85
C VAL A 464 -11.49 -12.88 21.75
N PRO A 465 -12.76 -13.24 21.45
CA PRO A 465 -13.09 -14.09 20.32
C PRO A 465 -12.88 -13.29 19.04
N VAL A 466 -11.83 -13.59 18.27
CA VAL A 466 -11.61 -12.96 16.98
C VAL A 466 -10.84 -13.88 16.03
N GLU A 467 -11.32 -14.04 14.81
CA GLU A 467 -10.70 -14.87 13.76
C GLU A 467 -9.44 -14.27 13.10
N ALA A 468 -8.64 -13.51 13.85
CA ALA A 468 -7.40 -12.89 13.35
C ALA A 468 -6.14 -13.68 13.76
N LYS A 469 -5.10 -13.62 12.92
CA LYS A 469 -3.89 -14.44 13.06
C LYS A 469 -3.02 -14.05 14.24
N HIS A 470 -2.60 -12.78 14.35
CA HIS A 470 -1.72 -12.29 15.41
C HIS A 470 -2.04 -10.84 15.74
N PRO A 471 -2.18 -10.49 17.03
CA PRO A 471 -2.32 -9.10 17.43
C PRO A 471 -1.02 -8.34 17.21
N VAL A 472 -1.13 -7.11 16.74
CA VAL A 472 -0.01 -6.17 16.55
C VAL A 472 0.10 -5.18 17.73
N GLY A 473 -0.89 -5.17 18.61
CA GLY A 473 -0.96 -4.23 19.73
C GLY A 473 -2.05 -4.55 20.74
N ALA A 474 -2.05 -3.81 21.85
CA ALA A 474 -3.14 -3.77 22.81
C ALA A 474 -3.38 -2.34 23.31
N ASP A 475 -4.58 -2.08 23.85
CA ASP A 475 -4.91 -0.82 24.52
C ASP A 475 -5.07 -0.98 26.04
N PRO A 476 -5.24 0.11 26.82
CA PRO A 476 -5.38 0.04 28.26
C PRO A 476 -6.59 -0.79 28.75
N HIS A 477 -7.56 -1.09 27.90
CA HIS A 477 -8.69 -1.94 28.28
C HIS A 477 -8.45 -3.41 27.97
N GLY A 478 -7.25 -3.78 27.50
CA GLY A 478 -6.93 -5.14 27.07
C GLY A 478 -7.54 -5.51 25.72
N ARG A 479 -8.05 -4.53 24.97
CA ARG A 479 -8.55 -4.75 23.59
C ARG A 479 -7.35 -4.90 22.66
N LEU A 480 -7.43 -5.88 21.76
CA LEU A 480 -6.32 -6.21 20.87
C LEU A 480 -6.47 -5.51 19.52
N TYR A 481 -5.35 -5.04 18.98
CA TYR A 481 -5.26 -4.51 17.61
C TYR A 481 -4.76 -5.59 16.66
N PHE A 482 -5.33 -5.63 15.46
CA PHE A 482 -4.98 -6.56 14.39
C PHE A 482 -4.79 -5.80 13.09
N PHE A 483 -3.90 -6.31 12.25
CA PHE A 483 -3.70 -5.81 10.90
C PHE A 483 -4.15 -6.87 9.89
N GLY A 484 -4.90 -6.45 8.88
CA GLY A 484 -5.34 -7.30 7.79
C GLY A 484 -6.01 -6.49 6.69
N SER A 485 -5.78 -6.88 5.43
CA SER A 485 -6.33 -6.17 4.26
C SER A 485 -6.00 -4.66 4.27
N SER A 486 -4.81 -4.27 4.72
CA SER A 486 -4.39 -2.86 4.86
C SER A 486 -5.31 -2.02 5.75
N LEU A 487 -5.90 -2.67 6.77
CA LEU A 487 -6.69 -2.04 7.82
C LEU A 487 -6.08 -2.38 9.17
N LEU A 488 -5.96 -1.37 10.02
CA LEU A 488 -5.75 -1.55 11.46
C LEU A 488 -7.13 -1.60 12.11
N VAL A 489 -7.47 -2.75 12.69
CA VAL A 489 -8.74 -2.97 13.37
C VAL A 489 -8.50 -3.28 14.85
N ARG A 490 -9.47 -2.92 15.69
CA ARG A 490 -9.48 -3.28 17.11
C ARG A 490 -10.62 -4.26 17.35
N ALA A 491 -10.34 -5.34 18.08
CA ALA A 491 -11.35 -6.30 18.51
C ALA A 491 -11.65 -6.13 20.00
N GLU A 492 -12.94 -6.00 20.33
CA GLU A 492 -13.42 -6.04 21.72
C GLU A 492 -13.98 -7.42 22.06
N ARG A 493 -14.87 -7.91 21.20
CA ARG A 493 -15.44 -9.26 21.11
C ARG A 493 -16.07 -9.38 19.73
N GLU A 494 -16.12 -10.52 19.07
CA GLU A 494 -16.98 -10.64 17.87
C GLU A 494 -18.47 -10.42 18.22
N PRO A 495 -19.22 -9.67 17.39
CA PRO A 495 -18.85 -9.03 16.12
C PRO A 495 -18.31 -7.58 16.25
N ASP A 496 -18.05 -7.10 17.46
CA ASP A 496 -17.54 -5.77 17.79
C ASP A 496 -16.04 -5.61 17.40
N ILE A 497 -15.79 -5.63 16.09
CA ILE A 497 -14.52 -5.26 15.46
C ILE A 497 -14.69 -3.89 14.81
N THR A 498 -13.88 -2.93 15.24
CA THR A 498 -13.92 -1.55 14.74
C THR A 498 -12.64 -1.18 13.98
N ARG A 499 -12.77 -0.47 12.87
CA ARG A 499 -11.65 0.07 12.11
C ARG A 499 -11.04 1.27 12.85
N VAL A 500 -9.74 1.21 13.09
CA VAL A 500 -8.95 2.24 13.78
C VAL A 500 -8.27 3.14 12.75
N ALA A 501 -7.64 2.54 11.74
CA ALA A 501 -7.01 3.24 10.63
C ALA A 501 -6.95 2.38 9.37
N GLY A 502 -6.65 3.00 8.23
CA GLY A 502 -6.55 2.35 6.94
C GLY A 502 -7.78 2.54 6.07
N ASN A 503 -7.57 2.49 4.75
CA ASN A 503 -8.60 2.60 3.73
C ASN A 503 -8.72 1.33 2.86
N ALA A 504 -8.11 0.23 3.30
CA ALA A 504 -7.96 -1.05 2.60
C ALA A 504 -7.05 -1.02 1.35
N LEU A 505 -6.32 0.08 1.13
CA LEU A 505 -5.24 0.16 0.14
C LEU A 505 -3.90 -0.07 0.82
N ALA A 506 -3.10 -0.96 0.25
CA ALA A 506 -1.70 -1.14 0.64
C ALA A 506 -0.90 0.08 0.20
N GLY A 507 -0.14 0.71 1.09
CA GLY A 507 0.64 1.91 0.74
C GLY A 507 1.07 2.66 1.98
N ASN A 508 1.72 3.80 1.77
CA ASN A 508 2.36 4.59 2.83
C ASN A 508 1.87 6.04 2.86
N ARG A 509 0.57 6.25 2.71
CA ARG A 509 0.02 7.60 2.56
C ARG A 509 -0.42 8.14 3.92
N ASP A 510 0.12 9.28 4.30
CA ASP A 510 -0.38 10.07 5.43
C ASP A 510 -1.77 10.62 5.11
N GLY A 511 -2.59 10.82 6.13
CA GLY A 511 -3.95 11.30 5.96
C GLY A 511 -4.78 11.12 7.22
N ASP A 512 -6.08 11.35 7.12
CA ASP A 512 -7.00 11.00 8.20
C ASP A 512 -7.00 9.48 8.37
N SER A 513 -7.31 8.99 9.56
CA SER A 513 -7.29 7.57 9.92
C SER A 513 -8.00 6.69 8.90
N GLU A 514 -9.10 7.18 8.33
CA GLU A 514 -9.94 6.49 7.35
C GLU A 514 -9.40 6.48 5.93
N THR A 515 -8.46 7.38 5.62
CA THR A 515 -7.90 7.60 4.27
C THR A 515 -6.42 7.31 4.19
N GLY A 516 -5.73 7.23 5.33
CA GLY A 516 -4.34 6.81 5.42
C GLY A 516 -4.15 5.41 4.85
N GLU A 517 -3.05 5.22 4.15
CA GLU A 517 -2.65 3.93 3.60
C GLU A 517 -1.54 3.39 4.48
N ILE A 518 -1.66 2.11 4.80
CA ILE A 518 -0.76 1.38 5.68
C ILE A 518 -0.42 0.05 5.03
N ASP A 519 0.82 -0.39 5.21
CA ASP A 519 1.29 -1.63 4.64
C ASP A 519 2.07 -2.48 5.65
N ASP A 520 1.71 -3.76 5.74
CA ASP A 520 2.31 -4.73 6.67
C ASP A 520 2.66 -4.17 8.07
N ILE A 521 1.64 -3.75 8.84
CA ILE A 521 1.85 -3.27 10.22
C ILE A 521 2.47 -4.38 11.06
N GLN A 522 3.62 -4.08 11.64
CA GLN A 522 4.36 -5.00 12.50
C GLN A 522 3.99 -4.79 13.96
N ILE A 523 3.84 -3.54 14.38
CA ILE A 523 3.49 -3.15 15.76
C ILE A 523 2.59 -1.92 15.74
N ALA A 524 1.61 -1.93 16.64
CA ALA A 524 0.83 -0.77 17.04
C ALA A 524 0.87 -0.63 18.58
N GLN A 525 1.45 0.45 19.09
CA GLN A 525 1.61 0.67 20.53
C GLN A 525 0.86 1.90 21.02
N TYR A 526 -0.09 1.66 21.93
CA TYR A 526 -0.89 2.71 22.56
C TYR A 526 -0.07 3.49 23.58
N GLN A 527 -0.03 4.82 23.44
CA GLN A 527 0.73 5.72 24.31
C GLN A 527 -0.14 6.32 25.42
N GLU A 528 0.51 6.92 26.42
CA GLU A 528 -0.17 7.53 27.58
C GLU A 528 -1.06 8.72 27.16
N ASP A 529 -0.65 9.45 26.12
CA ASP A 529 -1.38 10.58 25.57
C ASP A 529 -2.60 10.19 24.70
N GLY A 530 -2.84 8.88 24.55
CA GLY A 530 -3.94 8.32 23.77
C GLY A 530 -3.64 8.13 22.28
N SER A 531 -2.42 8.45 21.82
CA SER A 531 -1.98 8.19 20.44
C SER A 531 -1.57 6.72 20.24
N LEU A 532 -1.47 6.31 18.97
CA LEU A 532 -0.88 5.02 18.57
C LEU A 532 0.40 5.27 17.79
N LEU A 533 1.50 4.67 18.24
CA LEU A 533 2.72 4.54 17.42
C LEU A 533 2.63 3.27 16.60
N ILE A 534 2.89 3.38 15.31
CA ILE A 534 2.79 2.28 14.34
C ILE A 534 4.15 2.12 13.68
N LEU A 535 4.61 0.87 13.55
CA LEU A 535 5.72 0.51 12.69
C LEU A 535 5.16 -0.35 11.55
N ASP A 536 5.30 0.13 10.33
CA ASP A 536 4.80 -0.54 9.12
C ASP A 536 5.88 -0.58 8.03
N VAL A 537 5.75 -1.51 7.09
CA VAL A 537 6.77 -1.71 6.05
C VAL A 537 6.60 -0.63 5.00
N LYS A 538 7.71 -0.04 4.55
CA LYS A 538 7.66 0.89 3.43
C LYS A 538 7.30 0.09 2.17
N ALA A 539 6.02 0.12 1.80
CA ALA A 539 5.52 -0.35 0.53
C ALA A 539 6.49 -0.05 -0.63
N GLY A 540 6.88 -1.11 -1.35
CA GLY A 540 7.85 -1.06 -2.45
C GLY A 540 9.34 -1.10 -2.09
N ASP A 541 9.67 -0.93 -0.82
CA ASP A 541 11.02 -1.15 -0.31
C ASP A 541 10.94 -1.87 1.05
N PRO A 542 10.86 -3.22 1.04
CA PRO A 542 10.80 -4.00 2.28
C PRO A 542 12.04 -3.86 3.16
N ARG A 543 13.11 -3.19 2.67
CA ARG A 543 14.30 -2.85 3.45
C ARG A 543 14.15 -1.55 4.22
N ARG A 544 13.00 -0.90 4.16
CA ARG A 544 12.71 0.35 4.88
C ARG A 544 11.39 0.19 5.63
N GLN A 545 11.31 0.82 6.79
CA GLN A 545 10.11 0.85 7.63
C GLN A 545 9.78 2.27 8.00
N LEU A 546 8.49 2.54 8.16
CA LEU A 546 8.00 3.85 8.54
C LEU A 546 7.56 3.81 10.00
N LEU A 547 7.98 4.84 10.72
CA LEU A 547 7.48 5.16 12.05
C LEU A 547 6.32 6.11 11.84
N ARG A 548 5.12 5.66 12.20
CA ARG A 548 3.89 6.42 12.07
C ARG A 548 3.31 6.75 13.44
N ARG A 549 2.63 7.89 13.53
CA ARG A 549 1.81 8.26 14.68
C ARG A 549 0.38 8.50 14.21
N LEU A 550 -0.56 7.83 14.85
CA LEU A 550 -1.98 8.17 14.79
C LEU A 550 -2.32 8.98 16.04
N ALA A 551 -2.34 10.30 15.90
CA ALA A 551 -2.58 11.23 17.01
C ALA A 551 -4.07 11.50 17.19
N ARG A 552 -4.52 11.66 18.44
CA ARG A 552 -5.87 12.18 18.71
C ARG A 552 -5.84 13.70 18.56
N ASP A 553 -6.68 14.24 17.68
CA ASP A 553 -6.93 15.67 17.69
C ASP A 553 -7.61 16.00 19.03
N ARG A 554 -6.95 16.82 19.85
CA ARG A 554 -7.39 17.16 21.21
C ARG A 554 -8.55 18.14 21.21
#